data_AF-A0AAD8MYS8-F1
#
_entry.id   AF-A0AAD8MYS8-F1
#
_cell.length_a   1.000
_cell.length_b   1.000
_cell.length_c   1.000
_cell.angle_alpha   90.00
_cell.angle_beta   90.00
_cell.angle_gamma   90.00
#
_symmetry.space_group_name_H-M   'P 1'
#
loop_
_entity.id
_entity.type
_entity.pdbx_description
1 polymer ?
#
loop_
_entity_poly.entity_id
_entity_poly.type
_entity_poly.pdbx_seq_one_letter_code
_entity_poly.pdbx_strand_id
1 'polypeptide(L)'
;MQDVWTDLGRPCGIHQKQVDQMVIHSASDPRPRTTICGDYFYNYFTCGVDILFDGQTHKIKKFVLHTNYPGHADFNSYMKCNFVIYNPDSERNQPEADPSKHKITPSTKWDQVKVICEIADVEKVLQNEGL
;
A
#
# COMPACT_ATOMS: atom_id res chain seq x y z
N MET A 1 14.01 -0.13 15.98
CA MET A 1 12.67 -0.05 15.35
C MET A 1 12.65 1.25 14.59
N GLN A 2 12.56 1.19 13.26
CA GLN A 2 12.59 2.40 12.42
C GLN A 2 11.19 3.01 12.42
N ASP A 3 11.12 4.31 12.74
CA ASP A 3 9.86 5.05 12.81
C ASP A 3 9.65 5.77 11.48
N VAL A 4 8.48 5.58 10.88
CA VAL A 4 8.11 6.16 9.58
C VAL A 4 8.19 7.68 9.61
N TRP A 5 7.96 8.31 10.77
CA TRP A 5 8.07 9.76 10.91
C TRP A 5 9.49 10.28 10.75
N THR A 6 10.50 9.45 11.02
CA THR A 6 11.91 9.84 10.84
C THR A 6 12.25 9.93 9.36
N ASP A 7 11.67 9.05 8.54
CA ASP A 7 11.98 8.94 7.12
C ASP A 7 11.06 9.79 6.23
N LEU A 8 9.74 9.77 6.50
CA LEU A 8 8.73 10.44 5.67
C LEU A 8 8.14 11.70 6.32
N GLY A 9 8.48 11.99 7.57
CA GLY A 9 7.87 13.06 8.33
C GLY A 9 6.46 12.70 8.83
N ARG A 10 5.73 13.72 9.31
CA ARG A 10 4.36 13.52 9.81
C ARG A 10 3.40 13.28 8.62
N PRO A 11 2.46 12.33 8.75
CA PRO A 11 1.44 12.13 7.72
C PRO A 11 0.53 13.35 7.62
N CYS A 12 -0.01 13.58 6.42
CA CYS A 12 -0.98 14.63 6.17
C CYS A 12 -2.35 14.30 6.81
N GLY A 13 -2.68 13.01 6.91
CA GLY A 13 -3.90 12.51 7.54
C GLY A 13 -3.72 11.14 8.17
N ILE A 14 -4.54 10.85 9.18
CA ILE A 14 -4.61 9.52 9.82
C ILE A 14 -6.07 9.09 9.81
N HIS A 15 -6.36 7.94 9.21
CA HIS A 15 -7.72 7.40 9.10
C HIS A 15 -7.78 5.97 9.60
N GLN A 16 -8.81 5.62 10.37
CA GLN A 16 -9.05 4.21 10.69
C GLN A 16 -9.56 3.48 9.44
N LYS A 17 -9.01 2.28 9.19
CA LYS A 17 -9.53 1.40 8.16
C LYS A 17 -10.96 1.05 8.54
N GLN A 18 -11.92 1.51 7.74
CA GLN A 18 -13.29 1.06 7.89
C GLN A 18 -13.33 -0.45 7.64
N VAL A 19 -13.81 -1.18 8.63
CA VAL A 19 -14.18 -2.59 8.45
C VAL A 19 -15.62 -2.54 8.01
N ASP A 20 -15.92 -3.11 6.84
CA ASP A 20 -17.27 -3.20 6.32
C ASP A 20 -18.16 -3.84 7.40
N GLN A 21 -19.11 -3.08 7.94
CA GLN A 21 -19.91 -3.48 9.11
C GLN A 21 -21.03 -4.47 8.76
N MET A 22 -20.83 -5.31 7.74
CA MET A 22 -21.68 -6.48 7.48
C MET A 22 -21.24 -7.73 8.28
N VAL A 23 -20.71 -7.56 9.49
CA VAL A 23 -20.47 -8.67 10.43
C VAL A 23 -21.34 -8.46 11.67
N ILE A 24 -22.65 -8.65 11.49
CA ILE A 24 -23.65 -8.46 12.55
C ILE A 24 -23.74 -9.68 13.50
N HIS A 25 -22.86 -10.68 13.39
CA HIS A 25 -22.93 -11.88 14.23
C HIS A 25 -21.54 -12.39 14.63
N SER A 26 -21.00 -11.85 15.72
CA SER A 26 -20.00 -12.53 16.56
C SER A 26 -20.23 -12.13 18.02
N ALA A 27 -21.46 -12.37 18.48
CA ALA A 27 -21.82 -12.26 19.89
C ALA A 27 -21.38 -13.53 20.62
N SER A 28 -20.08 -13.69 20.91
CA SER A 28 -19.58 -14.73 21.83
C SER A 28 -18.08 -14.63 22.15
N ASP A 29 -17.58 -13.49 22.61
CA ASP A 29 -16.38 -13.51 23.47
C ASP A 29 -16.53 -12.51 24.63
N PRO A 30 -16.63 -12.99 25.90
CA PRO A 30 -16.77 -12.13 27.08
C PRO A 30 -15.44 -11.49 27.52
N ARG A 31 -14.34 -11.67 26.77
CA ARG A 31 -13.04 -11.13 27.19
C ARG A 31 -13.06 -9.60 27.24
N PRO A 32 -12.48 -9.00 28.31
CA PRO A 32 -12.54 -7.56 28.52
C PRO A 32 -11.95 -6.83 27.31
N ARG A 33 -12.70 -5.87 26.77
CA ARG A 33 -12.31 -4.97 25.67
C ARG A 33 -11.07 -4.15 26.05
N THR A 34 -9.89 -4.75 26.08
CA THR A 34 -8.64 -4.03 25.87
C THR A 34 -8.64 -3.61 24.40
N THR A 35 -9.18 -2.43 24.13
CA THR A 35 -9.06 -1.66 22.88
C THR A 35 -8.49 -2.45 21.69
N ILE A 36 -9.33 -3.17 20.95
CA ILE A 36 -8.96 -3.61 19.59
C ILE A 36 -8.88 -2.30 18.80
N CYS A 37 -7.68 -1.72 18.73
CA CYS A 37 -7.42 -0.59 17.84
C CYS A 37 -7.52 -1.17 16.43
N GLY A 38 -8.43 -0.63 15.62
CA GLY A 38 -8.53 -1.03 14.22
C GLY A 38 -7.26 -0.65 13.47
N ASP A 39 -6.96 -1.37 12.39
CA ASP A 39 -5.91 -0.95 11.46
C ASP A 39 -6.13 0.50 11.02
N TYR A 40 -5.06 1.25 10.78
CA TYR A 40 -5.16 2.66 10.41
C TYR A 40 -4.17 3.02 9.31
N PHE A 41 -4.56 4.00 8.49
CA PHE A 41 -3.76 4.54 7.42
C PHE A 41 -3.06 5.82 7.86
N TYR A 42 -1.80 5.96 7.48
CA TYR A 42 -1.13 7.24 7.33
C TYR A 42 -1.19 7.66 5.87
N ASN A 43 -1.80 8.81 5.60
CA ASN A 43 -1.94 9.37 4.26
C ASN A 43 -0.88 10.45 4.03
N TYR A 44 -0.06 10.28 3.01
CA TYR A 44 0.93 11.24 2.55
C TYR A 44 0.48 11.79 1.18
N PHE A 45 -0.47 12.72 1.19
CA PHE A 45 -1.08 13.29 -0.01
C PHE A 45 -0.05 13.89 -0.98
N THR A 46 0.97 14.55 -0.44
CA THR A 46 2.07 15.16 -1.22
C THR A 46 3.02 14.14 -1.85
N CYS A 47 3.04 12.90 -1.34
CA CYS A 47 3.85 11.81 -1.88
C CYS A 47 3.03 10.83 -2.73
N GLY A 48 1.70 10.90 -2.65
CA GLY A 48 0.81 9.92 -3.28
C GLY A 48 0.88 8.55 -2.63
N VAL A 49 1.08 8.46 -1.31
CA VAL A 49 1.30 7.19 -0.60
C VAL A 49 0.38 7.07 0.61
N ASP A 50 -0.25 5.90 0.76
CA ASP A 50 -0.85 5.48 2.03
C ASP A 50 -0.13 4.29 2.62
N ILE A 51 0.02 4.30 3.94
CA ILE A 51 0.66 3.23 4.70
C ILE A 51 -0.35 2.69 5.71
N LEU A 52 -0.78 1.44 5.53
CA LEU A 52 -1.63 0.75 6.48
C LEU A 52 -0.79 0.16 7.60
N PHE A 53 -1.15 0.46 8.84
CA PHE A 53 -0.58 -0.13 10.03
C PHE A 53 -1.56 -1.11 10.66
N ASP A 54 -1.01 -2.20 11.19
CA ASP A 54 -1.71 -3.10 12.09
C ASP A 54 -2.08 -2.36 13.38
N GLY A 55 -3.35 -2.37 13.74
CA GLY A 55 -3.82 -1.63 14.91
C GLY A 55 -3.28 -2.15 16.25
N GLN A 56 -2.83 -3.40 16.34
CA GLN A 56 -2.30 -3.99 17.59
C GLN A 56 -0.79 -3.82 17.74
N THR A 57 -0.04 -4.07 16.66
CA THR A 57 1.43 -4.11 16.65
C THR A 57 2.04 -2.82 16.14
N HIS A 58 1.24 -1.91 15.55
CA HIS A 58 1.70 -0.69 14.89
C HIS A 58 2.77 -0.95 13.82
N LYS A 59 2.76 -2.15 13.23
CA LYS A 59 3.64 -2.53 12.12
C LYS A 59 2.97 -2.30 10.78
N ILE A 60 3.76 -2.00 9.77
CA ILE A 60 3.26 -1.79 8.40
C ILE A 60 2.71 -3.10 7.85
N LYS A 61 1.48 -3.06 7.34
CA LYS A 61 0.79 -4.16 6.66
C LYS A 61 0.76 -3.98 5.14
N LYS A 62 0.56 -2.75 4.65
CA LYS A 62 0.35 -2.49 3.22
C LYS A 62 0.82 -1.08 2.85
N PHE A 63 1.39 -0.96 1.66
CA PHE A 63 1.59 0.32 0.97
C PHE A 63 0.58 0.46 -0.16
N VAL A 64 0.01 1.66 -0.32
CA VAL A 64 -0.84 2.04 -1.46
C VAL A 64 -0.15 3.18 -2.18
N LEU A 65 0.11 3.02 -3.48
CA LEU A 65 0.81 4.00 -4.31
C LEU A 65 -0.17 4.59 -5.33
N HIS A 66 -0.49 5.87 -5.17
CA HIS A 66 -1.46 6.59 -6.00
C HIS A 66 -0.80 7.10 -7.27
N THR A 67 -1.12 6.51 -8.42
CA THR A 67 -0.55 6.92 -9.73
C THR A 67 -1.33 8.05 -10.42
N ASN A 68 -2.37 8.55 -9.75
CA ASN A 68 -3.21 9.66 -10.17
C ASN A 68 -3.77 9.50 -11.59
N TYR A 69 -4.60 8.47 -11.79
CA TYR A 69 -5.21 8.18 -13.10
C TYR A 69 -6.37 9.17 -13.39
N PRO A 70 -6.39 9.86 -14.55
CA PRO A 70 -7.45 10.79 -14.90
C PRO A 70 -8.84 10.18 -14.78
N GLY A 71 -9.75 10.85 -14.06
CA GLY A 71 -11.13 10.38 -13.83
C GLY A 71 -11.31 9.54 -12.55
N HIS A 72 -10.26 9.28 -11.77
CA HIS A 72 -10.36 8.66 -10.45
C HIS A 72 -10.83 9.66 -9.38
N ALA A 73 -11.60 9.21 -8.38
CA ALA A 73 -12.13 10.07 -7.31
C ALA A 73 -11.04 10.86 -6.57
N ASP A 74 -9.87 10.26 -6.44
CA ASP A 74 -8.71 10.81 -5.73
C ASP A 74 -7.79 11.72 -6.57
N PHE A 75 -8.18 12.07 -7.81
CA PHE A 75 -7.27 12.71 -8.77
C PHE A 75 -6.69 14.07 -8.31
N ASN A 76 -7.41 14.77 -7.42
CA ASN A 76 -6.95 16.02 -6.78
C ASN A 76 -6.56 15.85 -5.31
N SER A 77 -6.80 14.68 -4.72
CA SER A 77 -6.51 14.40 -3.31
C SER A 77 -5.05 14.01 -3.11
N TYR A 78 -4.42 13.41 -4.12
CA TYR A 78 -3.03 12.94 -4.05
C TYR A 78 -2.18 13.45 -5.22
N MET A 79 -0.94 13.84 -4.93
CA MET A 79 0.07 14.00 -5.97
C MET A 79 0.41 12.63 -6.56
N LYS A 80 0.74 12.58 -7.86
CA LYS A 80 1.13 11.33 -8.52
C LYS A 80 2.41 10.77 -7.88
N CYS A 81 2.31 9.57 -7.31
CA CYS A 81 3.46 8.81 -6.84
C CYS A 81 4.26 8.27 -8.02
N ASN A 82 5.45 8.84 -8.26
CA ASN A 82 6.38 8.38 -9.29
C ASN A 82 7.37 7.37 -8.71
N PHE A 83 6.88 6.18 -8.37
CA PHE A 83 7.68 5.15 -7.72
C PHE A 83 8.59 4.37 -8.70
N VAL A 84 9.65 3.78 -8.14
CA VAL A 84 10.44 2.74 -8.78
C VAL A 84 10.68 1.65 -7.75
N ILE A 85 10.15 0.46 -7.99
CA ILE A 85 10.35 -0.71 -7.11
C ILE A 85 11.35 -1.62 -7.82
N TYR A 86 12.43 -1.97 -7.14
CA TYR A 86 13.45 -2.88 -7.62
C TYR A 86 13.19 -4.29 -7.07
N ASN A 87 13.33 -5.32 -7.92
CA ASN A 87 13.37 -6.69 -7.45
C ASN A 87 14.77 -6.95 -6.83
N PRO A 88 14.88 -7.28 -5.53
CA PRO A 88 16.17 -7.49 -4.86
C PRO A 88 16.98 -8.67 -5.43
N ASP A 89 16.33 -9.63 -6.10
CA ASP A 89 17.02 -10.79 -6.68
C ASP A 89 17.72 -10.49 -8.01
N SER A 90 17.47 -9.31 -8.59
CA SER A 90 18.05 -8.90 -9.87
C SER A 90 19.54 -8.58 -9.82
N GLU A 91 20.11 -8.30 -8.64
CA GLU A 91 21.54 -7.98 -8.50
C GLU A 91 22.45 -9.21 -8.46
N ARG A 92 21.90 -10.43 -8.27
CA ARG A 92 22.74 -11.62 -8.04
C ARG A 92 23.18 -12.35 -9.30
N ASN A 93 22.57 -12.10 -10.46
CA ASN A 93 22.86 -12.85 -11.67
C ASN A 93 22.77 -11.97 -12.93
N GLN A 94 23.92 -11.45 -13.39
CA GLN A 94 24.29 -11.09 -14.77
C GLN A 94 24.84 -9.64 -14.92
N PRO A 95 26.08 -9.47 -15.40
CA PRO A 95 26.65 -8.15 -15.73
C PRO A 95 26.03 -7.49 -17.00
N GLU A 96 25.17 -8.19 -17.74
CA GLU A 96 24.63 -7.73 -19.05
C GLU A 96 23.10 -7.74 -19.13
N ALA A 97 22.39 -7.85 -18.00
CA ALA A 97 20.94 -7.77 -17.99
C ALA A 97 20.48 -6.30 -17.97
N ASP A 98 19.68 -5.91 -18.96
CA ASP A 98 19.07 -4.58 -19.06
C ASP A 98 18.39 -4.18 -17.72
N PRO A 99 18.87 -3.12 -17.04
CA PRO A 99 18.35 -2.70 -15.73
C PRO A 99 16.87 -2.28 -15.77
N SER A 100 16.29 -2.12 -16.96
CA SER A 100 14.86 -1.87 -17.12
C SER A 100 13.97 -3.10 -16.91
N LYS A 101 14.52 -4.32 -16.94
CA LYS A 101 13.74 -5.57 -16.82
C LYS A 101 13.29 -5.91 -15.40
N HIS A 102 13.92 -5.33 -14.38
CA HIS A 102 13.68 -5.70 -12.98
C HIS A 102 13.10 -4.58 -12.12
N LYS A 103 12.52 -3.56 -12.79
CA LYS A 103 11.93 -2.40 -12.12
C LYS A 103 10.45 -2.27 -12.43
N ILE A 104 9.66 -1.97 -11.41
CA ILE A 104 8.23 -1.66 -11.52
C ILE A 104 8.06 -0.15 -11.33
N THR A 105 7.35 0.46 -12.25
CA THR A 105 7.07 1.90 -12.31
C THR A 105 5.56 2.12 -12.47
N PRO A 106 5.03 3.34 -12.27
CA PRO A 106 3.61 3.65 -12.53
C PRO A 106 3.12 3.28 -13.94
N SER A 107 4.01 3.25 -14.92
CA SER A 107 3.71 2.91 -16.32
C SER A 107 3.89 1.43 -16.65
N THR A 108 4.41 0.62 -15.71
CA THR A 108 4.62 -0.82 -15.93
C THR A 108 3.27 -1.52 -16.06
N LYS A 109 3.08 -2.27 -17.16
CA LYS A 109 1.82 -2.99 -17.40
C LYS A 109 1.67 -4.15 -16.41
N TRP A 110 0.43 -4.47 -16.03
CA TRP A 110 0.17 -5.55 -15.07
C TRP A 110 0.78 -6.90 -15.49
N ASP A 111 0.78 -7.21 -16.79
CA ASP A 111 1.40 -8.44 -17.29
C ASP A 111 2.92 -8.47 -17.05
N GLN A 112 3.59 -7.32 -17.07
CA GLN A 112 5.00 -7.21 -16.74
C GLN A 112 5.23 -7.34 -15.23
N VAL A 113 4.34 -6.79 -14.40
CA VAL A 113 4.42 -6.91 -12.93
C VAL A 113 4.40 -8.38 -12.50
N LYS A 114 3.47 -9.18 -13.05
CA LYS A 114 3.36 -10.62 -12.76
C LYS A 114 4.66 -11.37 -13.06
N VAL A 115 5.32 -11.03 -14.16
CA VAL A 115 6.61 -11.64 -14.55
C VAL A 115 7.73 -11.19 -13.62
N ILE A 116 7.81 -9.90 -13.27
CA ILE A 116 8.89 -9.35 -12.45
C ILE A 116 8.81 -9.84 -11.00
N CYS A 117 7.61 -9.96 -10.44
CA CYS A 117 7.45 -10.34 -9.06
C CYS A 117 7.61 -11.84 -8.82
N GLU A 118 7.36 -12.73 -9.80
CA GLU A 118 7.31 -14.20 -9.62
C GLU A 118 6.52 -14.69 -8.38
N ILE A 119 5.74 -13.80 -7.76
CA ILE A 119 5.02 -14.03 -6.50
C ILE A 119 3.58 -14.37 -6.89
N ALA A 120 3.14 -15.55 -6.46
CA ALA A 120 1.80 -16.07 -6.70
C ALA A 120 0.67 -15.22 -6.07
N ASP A 121 1.00 -14.32 -5.13
CA ASP A 121 0.05 -13.59 -4.29
C ASP A 121 -0.03 -12.07 -4.57
N VAL A 122 0.51 -11.57 -5.69
CA VAL A 122 0.34 -10.14 -6.03
C VAL A 122 -1.04 -9.94 -6.66
N GLU A 123 -2.01 -9.51 -5.85
CA GLU A 123 -3.33 -9.15 -6.34
C GLU A 123 -3.37 -7.70 -6.84
N LYS A 124 -3.85 -7.49 -8.07
CA LYS A 124 -4.18 -6.15 -8.54
C LYS A 124 -5.47 -5.71 -7.87
N VAL A 125 -5.34 -4.99 -6.76
CA VAL A 125 -6.48 -4.29 -6.18
C VAL A 125 -6.79 -3.09 -7.06
N LEU A 126 -7.66 -3.28 -8.05
CA LEU A 126 -8.35 -2.18 -8.72
C LEU A 126 -9.40 -1.65 -7.74
N GLN A 127 -9.02 -0.69 -6.89
CA GLN A 127 -10.02 0.14 -6.22
C GLN A 127 -10.63 1.07 -7.28
N ASN A 128 -11.58 0.54 -8.04
CA ASN A 128 -12.58 1.37 -8.71
C ASN A 128 -13.61 1.74 -7.65
N GLU A 129 -13.26 2.64 -6.74
CA GLU A 129 -14.23 3.31 -5.89
C GLU A 129 -14.78 4.50 -6.69
N GLY A 130 -15.53 4.18 -7.75
CA GLY A 130 -16.44 5.10 -8.40
C GLY A 130 -17.85 4.73 -7.97
N LEU A 131 -18.54 5.69 -7.36
CA LEU A 131 -19.98 5.71 -7.08
C LEU A 131 -20.84 4.96 -8.11
#